data_AF-A0A7C5XE58-F1
#
_entry.id   AF-A0A7C5XE58-F1
#
_cell.length_a   1.000
_cell.length_b   1.000
_cell.length_c   1.000
_cell.angle_alpha   90.00
_cell.angle_beta   90.00
_cell.angle_gamma   90.00
#
_symmetry.space_group_name_H-M   'P 1'
#
loop_
_entity.id
_entity.type
_entity.pdbx_description
1 polymer ?
#
loop_
_entity_poly.entity_id
_entity_poly.type
_entity_poly.pdbx_seq_one_letter_code
_entity_poly.pdbx_strand_id
1 'polypeptide(L)' 'MGILRNIFEVFKTLKYRGLSKIYCPRCGSPRIHLSSSLDYWLTPKSYVCDECGYRGPIIMELEEDEGKTQNVKN' A
#
# COMPACT_ATOMS: atom_id res chain seq x y z
N MET A 1 37.07 0.72 1.90
CA MET A 1 35.74 0.21 2.28
C MET A 1 34.64 1.10 1.68
N GLY A 2 34.29 0.91 0.40
CA GLY A 2 33.33 1.79 -0.32
C GLY A 2 32.01 1.12 -0.74
N ILE A 3 31.94 -0.21 -0.66
CA ILE A 3 30.81 -1.01 -1.16
C ILE A 3 29.56 -0.88 -0.28
N LEU A 4 29.72 -0.81 1.05
CA LEU A 4 28.61 -0.69 1.99
C LEU A 4 27.83 0.62 1.83
N ARG A 5 28.50 1.70 1.41
CA ARG A 5 27.85 3.01 1.18
C ARG A 5 26.95 2.99 -0.05
N ASN A 6 27.40 2.35 -1.13
CA ASN A 6 26.63 2.20 -2.37
C ASN A 6 25.36 1.36 -2.17
N ILE A 7 25.49 0.24 -1.45
CA ILE A 7 24.36 -0.66 -1.17
C ILE A 7 23.29 0.05 -0.32
N PHE A 8 23.69 0.82 0.69
CA PHE A 8 22.74 1.55 1.54
C PHE A 8 21.96 2.64 0.80
N GLU A 9 22.53 3.23 -0.25
CA GLU A 9 21.87 4.23 -1.09
C GLU A 9 20.77 3.61 -1.96
N VAL A 10 21.01 2.41 -2.50
CA VAL A 10 20.00 1.61 -3.22
C VAL A 10 18.88 1.16 -2.28
N PHE A 11 19.20 0.81 -1.02
CA PHE A 11 18.17 0.47 -0.04
C PHE A 11 17.25 1.65 0.33
N LYS A 12 17.71 2.90 0.21
CA LYS A 12 16.87 4.09 0.46
C LYS A 12 15.80 4.29 -0.61
N THR A 13 16.12 4.02 -1.87
CA THR A 13 15.15 4.11 -2.98
C THR A 13 14.22 2.88 -3.04
N LEU A 14 14.69 1.73 -2.53
CA LEU A 14 13.88 0.52 -2.36
C LEU A 14 13.01 0.53 -1.09
N LYS A 15 13.11 1.56 -0.24
CA LYS A 15 12.21 1.72 0.90
C LYS A 15 10.80 1.94 0.36
N TYR A 16 10.10 0.83 0.16
CA TYR A 16 8.68 0.80 -0.17
C TYR A 16 7.95 1.73 0.80
N ARG A 17 7.09 2.58 0.24
CA ARG A 17 6.15 3.40 1.00
C ARG A 17 5.54 2.52 2.09
N GLY A 18 5.53 3.02 3.33
CA GLY A 18 5.06 2.26 4.49
C GLY A 18 3.68 1.66 4.23
N LEU A 19 3.31 0.60 4.97
CA LEU A 19 2.03 -0.11 4.82
C LEU A 19 0.88 0.91 4.66
N SER A 20 0.46 1.14 3.42
CA SER A 20 -0.57 2.12 3.11
C SER A 20 -1.88 1.56 3.64
N LYS A 21 -2.68 2.41 4.28
CA LYS A 21 -3.99 1.98 4.75
C LYS A 21 -4.84 1.64 3.52
N ILE A 22 -5.43 0.45 3.52
CA ILE A 22 -6.25 -0.03 2.41
C ILE A 22 -7.72 0.38 2.59
N TYR A 23 -8.38 0.67 1.49
CA TYR A 23 -9.77 1.12 1.42
C TYR A 23 -10.53 0.39 0.33
N CYS A 24 -11.85 0.39 0.45
CA CYS A 24 -12.74 -0.15 -0.57
C CYS A 24 -12.69 0.71 -1.85
N PRO A 25 -12.42 0.12 -3.03
CA PRO A 25 -12.36 0.88 -4.28
C PRO A 25 -13.73 1.41 -4.73
N ARG A 26 -14.83 0.89 -4.17
CA ARG A 26 -16.19 1.23 -4.57
C ARG A 26 -16.80 2.35 -3.74
N CYS A 27 -16.59 2.35 -2.42
CA CYS A 27 -17.20 3.34 -1.52
C CYS A 27 -16.20 4.10 -0.64
N GLY A 28 -14.90 3.79 -0.71
CA GLY A 28 -13.86 4.44 0.09
C GLY A 28 -13.84 4.04 1.57
N SER A 29 -14.66 3.06 1.99
CA SER A 29 -14.67 2.60 3.38
C SER A 29 -13.35 1.90 3.76
N PRO A 30 -12.80 2.14 4.96
CA PRO A 30 -11.67 1.36 5.50
C PRO A 30 -12.09 -0.02 6.02
N ARG A 31 -13.40 -0.33 6.07
CA ARG A 31 -13.92 -1.65 6.46
C ARG A 31 -13.84 -2.63 5.29
N ILE A 32 -12.61 -2.93 4.87
CA ILE A 32 -12.29 -3.92 3.84
C ILE A 32 -11.30 -4.94 4.39
N HIS A 33 -11.53 -6.23 4.14
CA HIS A 33 -10.70 -7.32 4.67
C HIS A 33 -10.65 -8.51 3.70
N LEU A 34 -9.73 -9.46 3.91
CA LEU A 34 -9.67 -10.69 3.12
C LEU A 34 -10.96 -11.51 3.26
N SER A 35 -11.39 -12.14 2.17
CA SER A 35 -12.62 -12.93 2.16
C SER A 35 -12.49 -14.23 2.96
N SER A 36 -11.27 -14.75 3.10
CA SER A 36 -10.92 -15.92 3.89
C SER A 36 -9.50 -15.80 4.44
N SER A 37 -9.21 -16.52 5.53
CA SER A 37 -7.85 -16.68 6.06
C SER A 37 -6.94 -17.50 5.14
N LEU A 38 -7.52 -18.26 4.20
CA LEU A 38 -6.78 -19.06 3.22
C LEU A 38 -6.43 -18.29 1.95
N ASP A 39 -7.00 -17.08 1.78
CA ASP A 39 -6.61 -16.17 0.71
C ASP A 39 -5.13 -15.81 0.90
N TYR A 40 -4.32 -15.94 -0.15
CA TYR A 40 -2.85 -15.90 -0.22
C TYR A 40 -2.15 -17.28 -0.23
N TRP A 41 -2.66 -18.26 0.52
CA TRP A 41 -2.03 -19.58 0.57
C TRP A 41 -2.60 -20.53 -0.47
N LEU A 42 -3.93 -20.70 -0.47
CA LEU A 42 -4.62 -21.66 -1.34
C LEU A 42 -5.40 -20.96 -2.45
N THR A 43 -5.94 -19.78 -2.16
CA THR A 43 -6.75 -18.99 -3.08
C THR A 43 -6.10 -17.63 -3.36
N PRO A 44 -6.31 -17.04 -4.56
CA PRO A 44 -5.90 -15.67 -4.82
C PRO A 44 -6.52 -14.70 -3.83
N LYS A 45 -5.85 -13.55 -3.60
CA LYS A 45 -6.38 -12.50 -2.73
C LYS A 45 -7.73 -12.03 -3.25
N SER A 46 -8.73 -12.08 -2.37
CA SER A 46 -10.05 -11.51 -2.60
C SER A 46 -10.46 -10.76 -1.35
N TYR A 47 -11.01 -9.58 -1.52
CA TYR A 47 -11.40 -8.70 -0.42
C TYR A 47 -12.91 -8.54 -0.38
N VAL A 48 -13.45 -8.36 0.82
CA VAL A 48 -14.85 -8.05 1.08
C VAL A 48 -14.93 -6.72 1.83
N CYS A 49 -15.89 -5.87 1.45
CA CYS A 49 -16.21 -4.66 2.18
C CYS A 49 -17.52 -4.81 2.95
N ASP A 50 -17.49 -4.57 4.26
CA ASP A 50 -18.66 -4.68 5.15
C ASP A 50 -19.72 -3.61 4.85
N GLU A 51 -19.34 -2.49 4.24
CA GLU A 51 -20.26 -1.37 3.99
C GLU A 51 -21.11 -1.54 2.74
N CYS A 52 -20.47 -1.86 1.61
CA CYS A 52 -21.15 -1.84 0.31
C CYS A 52 -21.22 -3.21 -0.36
N GLY A 53 -20.70 -4.26 0.30
CA GLY A 53 -20.69 -5.62 -0.22
C GLY A 53 -19.77 -5.84 -1.41
N TYR A 54 -18.83 -4.92 -1.70
CA TYR A 54 -17.81 -5.15 -2.72
C TYR A 54 -17.06 -6.47 -2.44
N ARG A 55 -16.89 -7.30 -3.47
CA ARG A 55 -16.10 -8.54 -3.42
C ARG A 55 -15.18 -8.61 -4.64
N GLY A 56 -13.87 -8.60 -4.43
CA GLY A 56 -12.92 -8.66 -5.55
C GLY A 56 -11.46 -8.49 -5.14
N PRO A 57 -10.52 -8.64 -6.09
CA PRO A 57 -9.09 -8.67 -5.81
C PRO A 57 -8.46 -7.28 -5.66
N ILE A 58 -9.18 -6.22 -6.03
CA ILE A 58 -8.66 -4.84 -6.08
C ILE A 58 -8.91 -4.14 -4.74
N ILE A 59 -7.91 -3.38 -4.28
CA ILE A 59 -7.98 -2.46 -3.14
C ILE A 59 -7.66 -1.04 -3.59
N MET A 60 -8.03 -0.05 -2.79
CA MET A 60 -7.58 1.33 -2.92
C MET A 60 -6.52 1.61 -1.85
N GLU A 61 -5.36 2.09 -2.26
CA GLU A 61 -4.34 2.64 -1.36
C GLU A 61 -4.36 4.16 -1.50
N LEU A 62 -4.34 4.89 -0.38
CA LEU A 62 -4.15 6.33 -0.41
C LEU A 62 -2.66 6.63 -0.35
N GLU A 63 -2.19 7.48 -1.25
CA GLU A 63 -0.86 8.05 -1.14
C GLU A 63 -0.86 9.07 0.00
N GLU A 64 0.04 8.90 0.99
CA GLU A 64 0.33 9.99 1.91
C GLU A 64 1.05 11.08 1.11
N ASP A 65 0.53 12.30 1.14
CA ASP A 65 1.28 13.47 0.69
C ASP A 65 2.48 13.63 1.63
N GLU A 66 3.59 12.96 1.32
CA GLU A 66 4.88 13.26 1.91
C GLU A 66 5.11 14.76 1.69
N GLY A 67 5.16 15.52 2.80
CA GLY A 67 5.23 16.98 2.79
C GLY A 67 6.14 17.51 1.69
N LYS A 68 5.51 18.07 0.65
CA LYS A 68 6.17 18.83 -0.41
C LYS A 68 6.72 20.13 0.19
N THR A 69 7.82 20.06 0.93
CA THR A 69 8.69 21.23 1.09
C THR A 69 9.49 21.39 -0.20
N GLN A 70 8.82 21.86 -1.25
CA GLN A 70 9.49 22.33 -2.45
C GLN A 70 10.23 23.61 -2.08
N ASN A 71 11.50 23.50 -1.66
CA ASN A 71 12.42 24.63 -1.65
C ASN A 71 12.82 24.93 -3.10
N VAL A 72 11.97 25.69 -3.80
CA VAL A 72 12.35 26.35 -5.06
C VAL A 72 13.34 27.45 -4.69
N LYS A 73 14.64 27.19 -4.85
CA LYS A 73 15.66 28.23 -4.78
C LYS A 73 15.60 29.03 -6.08
N ASN A 74 15.27 30.31 -5.94
CA ASN A 74 15.31 31.34 -6.97
C ASN A 74 16.75 31.82 -7.22
#